data_AF-A0A971HID9-F1
#
_entry.id   AF-A0A971HID9-F1
#
_cell.length_a   1.000
_cell.length_b   1.000
_cell.length_c   1.000
_cell.angle_alpha   90.00
_cell.angle_beta   90.00
_cell.angle_gamma   90.00
#
_symmetry.space_group_name_H-M   'P 1'
#
loop_
_entity.id
_entity.type
_entity.pdbx_description
1 polymer ?
#
loop_
_entity_poly.entity_id
_entity_poly.type
_entity_poly.pdbx_seq_one_letter_code
_entity_poly.pdbx_strand_id
1 'polypeptide(L)'
;MITIKKLLCLFFIVIIGLVGCSNEIKPIKVMEAEFSKSEAELIMKRAWKPVNDMKGNDKTVKPDIKISSSEEFFEAYDFSFMDEQYMHSTMYESIVKLAIDEETKMPIEVRDDEGNILFRERVNIPTIYDEGVSIEKAYLRESIYSEEYSSLDIVELVVIESGGKDAEGNTAGFRRKNIFRQNEEGDWILYSIEGTLYYSW
;
A
#
# COMPACT_ATOMS: atom_id res chain seq x y z
N MET A 1 5.00 46.20 33.94
CA MET A 1 4.71 44.88 34.54
C MET A 1 4.05 44.00 33.51
N ILE A 2 4.82 43.14 32.84
CA ILE A 2 4.26 42.13 31.93
C ILE A 2 3.72 41.02 32.82
N THR A 3 2.41 40.80 32.81
CA THR A 3 1.77 39.74 33.60
C THR A 3 2.04 38.38 32.95
N ILE A 4 2.20 37.33 33.75
CA ILE A 4 2.48 35.94 33.32
C ILE A 4 1.54 35.46 32.20
N LYS A 5 0.28 35.92 32.19
CA LYS A 5 -0.69 35.65 31.10
C LYS A 5 -0.29 36.22 29.74
N LYS A 6 0.35 37.40 29.69
CA LYS A 6 0.85 38.00 28.43
C LYS A 6 2.12 37.30 27.93
N LEU A 7 2.92 36.73 28.84
CA LEU A 7 4.12 35.96 28.49
C LEU A 7 3.76 34.59 27.87
N LEU A 8 2.72 33.93 28.40
CA LEU A 8 2.20 32.65 27.88
C LEU A 8 1.58 32.77 26.49
N CYS A 9 0.83 33.84 26.18
CA CYS A 9 0.30 34.06 24.84
C CYS A 9 1.38 34.33 23.78
N LEU A 10 2.47 35.02 24.15
CA LEU A 10 3.59 35.25 23.24
C LEU A 10 4.38 33.97 22.96
N PHE A 11 4.52 33.07 23.95
CA PHE A 11 5.15 31.76 23.74
C PHE A 11 4.32 30.85 22.82
N PHE A 12 3.00 30.88 22.92
CA PHE A 12 2.12 30.07 22.05
C PHE A 12 2.16 30.51 20.58
N ILE A 13 2.27 31.81 20.30
CA ILE A 13 2.36 32.33 18.92
C ILE A 13 3.70 31.96 18.26
N VAL A 14 4.80 31.93 19.04
CA VAL A 14 6.12 31.50 18.55
C VAL A 14 6.15 29.99 18.28
N ILE A 15 5.46 29.17 19.09
CA ILE A 15 5.36 27.73 18.84
C ILE A 15 4.50 27.46 17.59
N ILE A 16 3.37 28.14 17.39
CA ILE A 16 2.53 27.97 16.20
C ILE A 16 3.28 28.39 14.92
N GLY A 17 4.18 29.38 14.99
CA GLY A 17 5.06 29.77 13.89
C GLY A 17 6.14 28.73 13.54
N LEU A 18 6.51 27.85 14.48
CA LEU A 18 7.49 26.77 14.26
C LEU A 18 6.86 25.48 13.71
N VAL A 19 5.55 25.29 13.84
CA VAL A 19 4.82 24.12 13.29
C VAL A 19 4.30 24.36 11.86
N GLY A 20 4.40 25.60 11.35
CA GLY A 20 3.70 26.05 10.13
C GLY A 20 4.38 25.84 8.78
N CYS A 21 5.62 25.36 8.73
CA CYS A 21 6.27 24.95 7.49
C CYS A 21 6.92 23.59 7.73
N SER A 22 6.28 22.50 7.32
CA SER A 22 7.01 21.25 7.12
C SER A 22 8.05 21.54 6.03
N ASN A 23 9.31 21.72 6.41
CA ASN A 23 10.42 21.70 5.47
C ASN A 23 10.58 20.26 4.99
N GLU A 24 9.63 19.80 4.18
CA GLU A 24 9.72 18.52 3.52
C GLU A 24 10.95 18.57 2.63
N ILE A 25 11.94 17.74 2.95
CA ILE A 25 13.19 17.67 2.20
C ILE A 25 12.83 17.11 0.84
N LYS A 26 13.11 17.88 -0.22
CA LYS A 26 12.80 17.48 -1.61
C LYS A 26 14.08 17.08 -2.34
N PRO A 27 13.99 16.15 -3.29
CA PRO A 27 15.14 15.82 -4.13
C PRO A 27 15.53 17.04 -4.97
N ILE A 28 16.83 17.25 -5.12
CA ILE A 28 17.39 18.30 -5.99
C ILE A 28 17.35 17.89 -7.47
N LYS A 29 17.24 16.58 -7.73
CA LYS A 29 17.14 16.02 -9.08
C LYS A 29 16.28 14.76 -9.06
N VAL A 30 15.41 14.64 -10.05
CA VAL A 30 14.65 13.41 -10.32
C VAL A 30 14.92 12.99 -11.75
N MET A 31 15.32 11.74 -11.96
CA MET A 31 15.52 11.15 -13.27
C MET A 31 14.56 9.99 -13.47
N GLU A 32 14.01 9.88 -14.67
CA GLU A 32 13.20 8.73 -15.07
C GLU A 32 13.89 8.00 -16.22
N ALA A 33 13.95 6.67 -16.15
CA ALA A 33 14.42 5.80 -17.21
C ALA A 33 13.36 4.75 -17.51
N GLU A 34 13.09 4.47 -18.79
CA GLU A 34 12.13 3.43 -19.17
C GLU A 34 12.56 2.06 -18.61
N PHE A 35 11.57 1.29 -18.15
CA PHE A 35 11.76 -0.06 -17.65
C PHE A 35 10.94 -1.04 -18.48
N SER A 36 11.44 -2.25 -18.65
CA SER A 36 10.77 -3.26 -19.46
C SER A 36 9.40 -3.61 -18.87
N LYS A 37 8.35 -3.47 -19.67
CA LYS A 37 6.99 -3.86 -19.25
C LYS A 37 6.88 -5.34 -18.92
N SER A 38 7.58 -6.21 -19.65
CA SER A 38 7.54 -7.66 -19.38
C SER A 38 8.24 -8.01 -18.07
N GLU A 39 9.34 -7.34 -17.74
CA GLU A 39 10.02 -7.52 -16.45
C GLU A 39 9.17 -6.97 -15.30
N ALA A 40 8.56 -5.80 -15.50
CA ALA A 40 7.62 -5.23 -14.53
C ALA A 40 6.42 -6.16 -14.29
N GLU A 41 5.91 -6.82 -15.32
CA GLU A 41 4.82 -7.80 -15.20
C GLU A 41 5.23 -8.99 -14.32
N LEU A 42 6.46 -9.49 -14.45
CA LEU A 42 6.97 -10.58 -13.60
C LEU A 42 7.07 -10.14 -12.13
N ILE A 43 7.56 -8.93 -11.88
CA ILE A 43 7.65 -8.36 -10.53
C ILE A 43 6.25 -8.18 -9.92
N MET A 44 5.34 -7.58 -10.68
CA MET A 44 3.93 -7.42 -10.29
C MET A 44 3.27 -8.77 -9.99
N LYS A 45 3.50 -9.79 -10.82
CA LYS A 45 2.95 -11.13 -10.62
C LYS A 45 3.43 -11.76 -9.32
N ARG A 46 4.69 -11.57 -8.93
CA ARG A 46 5.21 -12.05 -7.64
C ARG A 46 4.54 -11.33 -6.47
N ALA A 47 4.57 -10.01 -6.46
CA ALA A 47 3.99 -9.21 -5.38
C ALA A 47 2.49 -9.43 -5.19
N TRP A 48 1.73 -9.52 -6.28
CA TRP A 48 0.27 -9.69 -6.23
C TRP A 48 -0.19 -11.15 -6.22
N LYS A 49 0.74 -12.12 -6.21
CA LYS A 49 0.41 -13.55 -6.14
C LYS A 49 -0.49 -13.92 -4.96
N PRO A 50 -0.18 -13.57 -3.69
CA PRO A 50 -1.02 -13.98 -2.57
C PRO A 50 -2.47 -13.47 -2.69
N VAL A 51 -2.66 -12.24 -3.19
CA VAL A 51 -4.00 -11.69 -3.45
C VAL A 51 -4.75 -12.45 -4.53
N ASN A 52 -4.05 -12.85 -5.59
CA ASN A 52 -4.63 -13.68 -6.64
C ASN A 52 -4.96 -15.09 -6.16
N ASP A 53 -4.12 -15.68 -5.31
CA ASP A 53 -4.34 -17.04 -4.76
C ASP A 53 -5.59 -17.08 -3.88
N MET A 54 -5.94 -15.98 -3.21
CA MET A 54 -7.17 -15.83 -2.42
C MET A 54 -8.43 -15.54 -3.26
N LYS A 55 -8.31 -15.38 -4.58
CA LYS A 55 -9.41 -14.92 -5.43
C LYS A 55 -10.30 -16.08 -5.88
N GLY A 56 -11.59 -16.00 -5.55
CA GLY A 56 -12.60 -16.94 -6.00
C GLY A 56 -13.01 -16.76 -7.46
N ASN A 57 -13.83 -17.67 -7.97
CA ASN A 57 -14.36 -17.62 -9.34
C ASN A 57 -15.20 -16.36 -9.62
N ASP A 58 -15.83 -15.80 -8.59
CA ASP A 58 -16.62 -14.56 -8.62
C ASP A 58 -15.75 -13.30 -8.54
N LYS A 59 -14.41 -13.46 -8.56
CA LYS A 59 -13.40 -12.40 -8.42
C LYS A 59 -13.32 -11.77 -7.03
N THR A 60 -14.07 -12.28 -6.05
CA THR A 60 -13.95 -11.85 -4.66
C THR A 60 -12.66 -12.40 -4.05
N VAL A 61 -11.92 -11.57 -3.32
CA VAL A 61 -10.78 -11.99 -2.50
C VAL A 61 -11.30 -12.50 -1.17
N LYS A 62 -11.21 -13.81 -0.97
CA LYS A 62 -11.62 -14.49 0.25
C LYS A 62 -10.79 -15.75 0.43
N PRO A 63 -9.90 -15.80 1.43
CA PRO A 63 -9.19 -17.03 1.78
C PRO A 63 -10.16 -18.22 1.92
N ASP A 64 -9.86 -19.33 1.25
CA ASP A 64 -10.60 -20.60 1.38
C ASP A 64 -9.98 -21.50 2.46
N ILE A 65 -9.54 -20.87 3.56
CA ILE A 65 -8.93 -21.53 4.71
C ILE A 65 -9.41 -20.87 6.00
N LYS A 66 -9.53 -21.67 7.06
CA LYS A 66 -9.76 -21.15 8.42
C LYS A 66 -8.43 -20.66 8.97
N ILE A 67 -8.43 -19.45 9.52
CA ILE A 67 -7.24 -18.80 10.07
C ILE A 67 -7.61 -18.29 11.47
N SER A 68 -6.78 -18.58 12.44
CA SER A 68 -6.98 -18.21 13.84
C SER A 68 -6.21 -16.96 14.27
N SER A 69 -5.18 -16.54 13.52
CA SER A 69 -4.41 -15.33 13.81
C SER A 69 -3.83 -14.66 12.55
N SER A 70 -3.39 -13.41 12.69
CA SER A 70 -2.70 -12.70 11.60
C SER A 70 -1.39 -13.39 11.18
N GLU A 71 -0.68 -14.01 12.12
CA GLU A 71 0.54 -14.76 11.85
C GLU A 71 0.25 -15.98 10.97
N GLU A 72 -0.79 -16.75 11.29
CA GLU A 72 -1.23 -17.88 10.47
C GLU A 72 -1.65 -17.44 9.06
N PHE A 73 -2.23 -16.24 8.92
CA PHE A 73 -2.53 -15.65 7.60
C PHE A 73 -1.27 -15.41 6.77
N PHE A 74 -0.23 -14.82 7.36
CA PHE A 74 1.03 -14.53 6.65
C PHE A 74 1.92 -15.76 6.47
N GLU A 75 1.71 -16.83 7.23
CA GLU A 75 2.32 -18.14 6.95
C GLU A 75 1.62 -18.86 5.78
N ALA A 76 0.31 -18.70 5.65
CA ALA A 76 -0.46 -19.33 4.58
C ALA A 76 -0.27 -18.67 3.20
N TYR A 77 0.00 -17.36 3.18
CA TYR A 77 0.17 -16.58 1.96
C TYR A 77 1.50 -15.82 1.96
N ASP A 78 2.30 -16.03 0.93
CA ASP A 78 3.61 -15.42 0.81
C ASP A 78 3.52 -13.94 0.36
N PHE A 79 3.60 -13.03 1.34
CA PHE A 79 3.68 -11.58 1.13
C PHE A 79 5.11 -11.04 1.19
N SER A 80 6.15 -11.88 1.07
CA SER A 80 7.56 -11.48 1.15
C SER A 80 7.98 -10.38 0.16
N PHE A 81 7.22 -10.22 -0.94
CA PHE A 81 7.43 -9.17 -1.94
C PHE A 81 6.63 -7.88 -1.66
N MET A 82 6.13 -7.68 -0.44
CA MET A 82 5.49 -6.45 0.02
C MET A 82 6.15 -5.95 1.30
N ASP A 83 6.24 -4.63 1.44
CA ASP A 83 6.70 -4.00 2.67
C ASP A 83 5.74 -4.31 3.84
N GLU A 84 6.30 -4.61 5.02
CA GLU A 84 5.54 -5.06 6.20
C GLU A 84 4.42 -4.09 6.58
N GLN A 85 4.68 -2.78 6.50
CA GLN A 85 3.67 -1.78 6.82
C GLN A 85 2.48 -1.87 5.87
N TYR A 86 2.72 -2.07 4.56
CA TYR A 86 1.66 -2.20 3.56
C TYR A 86 0.97 -3.55 3.61
N MET A 87 1.73 -4.62 3.87
CA MET A 87 1.19 -5.95 4.10
C MET A 87 0.12 -5.93 5.19
N HIS A 88 0.42 -5.34 6.35
CA HIS A 88 -0.54 -5.23 7.45
C HIS A 88 -1.62 -4.18 7.19
N SER A 89 -1.26 -2.90 7.09
CA SER A 89 -2.24 -1.80 7.09
C SER A 89 -3.13 -1.75 5.85
N THR A 90 -2.64 -2.27 4.72
CA THR A 90 -3.30 -2.11 3.43
C THR A 90 -3.89 -3.41 2.93
N MET A 91 -3.12 -4.50 2.88
CA MET A 91 -3.65 -5.78 2.39
C MET A 91 -4.53 -6.47 3.43
N TYR A 92 -3.97 -6.75 4.61
CA TYR A 92 -4.67 -7.52 5.64
C TYR A 92 -5.96 -6.86 6.08
N GLU A 93 -5.93 -5.56 6.40
CA GLU A 93 -7.13 -4.82 6.81
C GLU A 93 -8.20 -4.70 5.72
N SER A 94 -7.81 -4.75 4.44
CA SER A 94 -8.76 -4.74 3.31
C SER A 94 -9.46 -6.08 3.11
N ILE A 95 -8.86 -7.19 3.57
CA ILE A 95 -9.37 -8.55 3.38
C ILE A 95 -10.11 -9.02 4.64
N VAL A 96 -9.60 -8.69 5.83
CA VAL A 96 -10.19 -9.11 7.10
C VAL A 96 -11.35 -8.21 7.51
N LYS A 97 -12.36 -8.84 8.12
CA LYS A 97 -13.48 -8.12 8.72
C LYS A 97 -13.04 -7.58 10.08
N LEU A 98 -13.03 -6.26 10.19
CA LEU A 98 -12.68 -5.53 11.40
C LEU A 98 -13.92 -4.87 12.00
N ALA A 99 -13.99 -4.82 13.33
CA ALA A 99 -14.93 -4.01 14.09
C ALA A 99 -14.14 -2.98 14.92
N ILE A 100 -14.79 -1.89 15.34
CA ILE A 100 -14.19 -0.95 16.27
C ILE A 100 -14.52 -1.40 17.69
N ASP A 101 -13.49 -1.67 18.48
CA ASP A 101 -13.63 -1.91 19.90
C ASP A 101 -14.14 -0.63 20.59
N GLU A 102 -15.26 -0.72 21.31
CA GLU A 102 -15.91 0.47 21.86
C GLU A 102 -15.10 1.11 23.00
N GLU A 103 -14.26 0.36 23.70
CA GLU A 103 -13.45 0.84 24.82
C GLU A 103 -12.19 1.54 24.33
N THR A 104 -11.41 0.86 23.49
CA THR A 104 -10.10 1.32 23.00
C THR A 104 -10.19 2.19 21.76
N LYS A 105 -11.34 2.16 21.04
CA LYS A 105 -11.53 2.80 19.73
C LYS A 105 -10.56 2.29 18.66
N MET A 106 -10.00 1.10 18.85
CA MET A 106 -9.09 0.46 17.90
C MET A 106 -9.82 -0.60 17.07
N PRO A 107 -9.36 -0.87 15.82
CA PRO A 107 -9.87 -1.98 15.04
C PRO A 107 -9.48 -3.31 15.69
N ILE A 108 -10.44 -4.23 15.77
CA ILE A 108 -10.25 -5.60 16.23
C ILE A 108 -10.85 -6.57 15.22
N GLU A 109 -10.25 -7.76 15.14
CA GLU A 109 -10.70 -8.83 14.26
C GLU A 109 -12.07 -9.35 14.71
N VAL A 110 -12.99 -9.50 13.76
CA VAL A 110 -14.26 -10.19 14.01
C VAL A 110 -14.03 -11.68 13.85
N ARG A 111 -14.49 -12.47 14.82
CA ARG A 111 -14.29 -13.93 14.85
C ARG A 111 -15.61 -14.69 14.79
N ASP A 112 -15.56 -15.93 14.29
CA ASP A 112 -16.67 -16.88 14.35
C ASP A 112 -16.75 -17.58 15.73
N ASP A 113 -17.76 -18.43 15.92
CA ASP A 113 -17.98 -19.18 17.17
C ASP A 113 -16.87 -20.20 17.49
N GLU A 114 -16.05 -20.55 16.50
CA GLU A 114 -14.89 -21.44 16.65
C GLU A 114 -13.59 -20.65 16.93
N GLY A 115 -13.66 -19.31 16.92
CA GLY A 115 -12.53 -18.42 17.16
C GLY A 115 -11.72 -18.07 15.92
N ASN A 116 -12.15 -18.44 14.71
CA ASN A 116 -11.46 -18.09 13.47
C ASN A 116 -11.79 -16.68 13.01
N ILE A 117 -10.85 -16.03 12.34
CA ILE A 117 -11.01 -14.69 11.78
C ILE A 117 -12.01 -14.73 10.62
N LEU A 118 -12.94 -13.78 10.61
CA LEU A 118 -13.86 -13.57 9.50
C LEU A 118 -13.25 -12.66 8.44
N PHE A 119 -13.43 -13.02 7.18
CA PHE A 119 -13.06 -12.19 6.03
C PHE A 119 -14.22 -11.30 5.59
N ARG A 120 -13.90 -10.19 4.93
CA ARG A 120 -14.91 -9.34 4.29
C ARG A 120 -15.53 -10.09 3.12
N GLU A 121 -16.83 -9.93 2.95
CA GLU A 121 -17.54 -10.41 1.77
C GLU A 121 -17.45 -9.37 0.65
N ARG A 122 -17.50 -9.82 -0.60
CA ARG A 122 -17.63 -8.96 -1.81
C ARG A 122 -16.53 -7.89 -1.94
N VAL A 123 -15.31 -8.21 -1.52
CA VAL A 123 -14.13 -7.39 -1.78
C VAL A 123 -13.46 -7.89 -3.06
N ASN A 124 -13.30 -7.03 -4.06
CA ASN A 124 -12.47 -7.31 -5.22
C ASN A 124 -11.23 -6.41 -5.21
N ILE A 125 -10.06 -7.04 -5.28
CA ILE A 125 -8.77 -6.37 -5.44
C ILE A 125 -8.26 -6.73 -6.84
N PRO A 126 -8.34 -5.83 -7.83
CA PRO A 126 -7.78 -6.10 -9.15
C PRO A 126 -6.28 -6.37 -9.08
N THR A 127 -5.81 -7.33 -9.87
CA THR A 127 -4.42 -7.75 -9.95
C THR A 127 -3.99 -7.89 -11.40
N ILE A 128 -2.68 -7.93 -11.65
CA ILE A 128 -2.12 -8.17 -12.99
C ILE A 128 -2.49 -9.53 -13.61
N TYR A 129 -3.09 -10.44 -12.83
CA TYR A 129 -3.62 -11.72 -13.30
C TYR A 129 -5.03 -11.59 -13.88
N ASP A 130 -5.76 -10.51 -13.58
CA ASP A 130 -7.12 -10.33 -14.04
C ASP A 130 -7.15 -9.92 -15.51
N GLU A 131 -8.08 -10.51 -16.26
CA GLU A 131 -8.35 -10.10 -17.63
C GLU A 131 -8.74 -8.62 -17.67
N GLY A 132 -8.14 -7.90 -18.62
CA GLY A 132 -8.34 -6.47 -18.78
C GLY A 132 -7.44 -5.59 -17.90
N VAL A 133 -6.68 -6.14 -16.93
CA VAL A 133 -5.63 -5.37 -16.25
C VAL A 133 -4.35 -5.38 -17.09
N SER A 134 -3.74 -4.22 -17.29
CA SER A 134 -2.51 -4.10 -18.09
C SER A 134 -1.57 -3.00 -17.57
N ILE A 135 -0.28 -3.14 -17.87
CA ILE A 135 0.74 -2.14 -17.52
C ILE A 135 0.75 -1.00 -18.55
N GLU A 136 0.33 0.18 -18.12
CA GLU A 136 0.38 1.42 -18.91
C GLU A 136 1.83 1.90 -19.07
N LYS A 137 2.57 1.99 -17.96
CA LYS A 137 3.95 2.51 -17.91
C LYS A 137 4.75 1.78 -16.83
N ALA A 138 6.01 1.47 -17.12
CA ALA A 138 6.99 1.03 -16.15
C ALA A 138 8.26 1.85 -16.31
N TYR A 139 8.82 2.37 -15.23
CA TYR A 139 10.02 3.18 -15.26
C TYR A 139 10.75 3.16 -13.92
N LEU A 140 12.07 3.32 -13.98
CA LEU A 140 12.88 3.60 -12.80
C LEU A 140 12.84 5.10 -12.52
N ARG A 141 12.61 5.46 -11.26
CA ARG A 141 12.66 6.82 -10.73
C ARG A 141 13.83 6.91 -9.76
N GLU A 142 14.84 7.68 -10.12
CA GLU A 142 15.96 8.00 -9.24
C GLU A 142 15.76 9.41 -8.68
N SER A 143 15.65 9.52 -7.35
CA SER A 143 15.53 10.78 -6.63
C SER A 143 16.82 11.04 -5.88
N ILE A 144 17.51 12.12 -6.24
CA ILE A 144 18.80 12.52 -5.69
C ILE A 144 18.60 13.77 -4.85
N TYR A 145 19.08 13.73 -3.61
CA TYR A 145 18.99 14.77 -2.61
C TYR A 145 20.31 15.55 -2.51
N SER A 146 20.29 16.67 -1.78
CA SER A 146 21.53 17.41 -1.51
C SER A 146 22.49 16.56 -0.68
N GLU A 147 23.79 16.88 -0.70
CA GLU A 147 24.83 16.13 0.01
C GLU A 147 24.49 15.87 1.50
N GLU A 148 23.93 16.87 2.19
CA GLU A 148 23.43 16.78 3.57
C GLU A 148 22.39 15.68 3.78
N TYR A 149 21.59 15.37 2.75
CA TYR A 149 20.50 14.41 2.77
C TYR A 149 20.70 13.25 1.77
N SER A 150 21.94 12.99 1.35
CA SER A 150 22.27 11.94 0.38
C SER A 150 21.87 10.53 0.85
N SER A 151 21.68 10.31 2.16
CA SER A 151 21.10 9.08 2.69
C SER A 151 19.64 8.85 2.31
N LEU A 152 18.96 9.86 1.76
CA LEU A 152 17.60 9.78 1.21
C LEU A 152 17.59 9.47 -0.29
N ASP A 153 18.76 9.40 -0.94
CA ASP A 153 18.86 9.02 -2.35
C ASP A 153 18.21 7.66 -2.56
N ILE A 154 17.34 7.59 -3.58
CA ILE A 154 16.52 6.40 -3.75
C ILE A 154 16.23 6.12 -5.22
N VAL A 155 16.27 4.82 -5.55
CA VAL A 155 15.83 4.28 -6.82
C VAL A 155 14.58 3.46 -6.59
N GLU A 156 13.52 3.80 -7.32
CA GLU A 156 12.22 3.13 -7.22
C GLU A 156 11.80 2.64 -8.59
N LEU A 157 11.28 1.42 -8.67
CA LEU A 157 10.55 0.97 -9.85
C LEU A 157 9.09 1.41 -9.70
N VAL A 158 8.62 2.22 -10.63
CA VAL A 158 7.24 2.68 -10.68
C VAL A 158 6.50 1.96 -11.80
N VAL A 159 5.46 1.20 -11.44
CA VAL A 159 4.58 0.49 -12.37
C VAL A 159 3.18 1.05 -12.27
N ILE A 160 2.72 1.66 -13.36
CA ILE A 160 1.35 2.15 -13.51
C ILE A 160 0.55 1.10 -14.27
N GLU A 161 -0.49 0.58 -13.64
CA GLU A 161 -1.44 -0.35 -14.24
C GLU A 161 -2.84 0.25 -14.26
N SER A 162 -3.65 -0.22 -15.20
CA SER A 162 -5.03 0.18 -15.35
C SER A 162 -5.90 -0.96 -15.86
N GLY A 163 -7.21 -0.81 -15.69
CA GLY A 163 -8.17 -1.47 -16.54
C GLY A 163 -8.00 -0.91 -17.96
N GLY A 164 -7.85 -1.80 -18.94
CA GLY A 164 -7.76 -1.45 -20.35
C GLY A 164 -8.98 -0.64 -20.81
N LYS A 165 -8.90 -0.04 -22.01
CA LYS A 165 -9.99 0.79 -22.55
C LYS A 165 -11.31 0.02 -22.72
N ASP A 166 -11.24 -1.30 -22.86
CA ASP A 166 -12.38 -2.20 -23.00
C ASP A 166 -12.65 -3.00 -21.71
N ALA A 167 -12.08 -2.57 -20.58
CA ALA A 167 -12.32 -3.20 -19.29
C ALA A 167 -13.79 -3.04 -18.87
N GLU A 168 -14.52 -4.15 -18.81
CA GLU A 168 -15.89 -4.22 -18.32
C GLU A 168 -15.94 -4.78 -16.89
N GLY A 169 -17.01 -4.46 -16.16
CA GLY A 169 -17.23 -4.98 -14.82
C GLY A 169 -16.18 -4.50 -13.81
N ASN A 170 -15.51 -5.45 -13.16
CA ASN A 170 -14.73 -5.23 -11.94
C ASN A 170 -13.35 -4.59 -12.14
N THR A 171 -12.93 -4.36 -13.40
CA THR A 171 -11.69 -3.65 -13.75
C THR A 171 -11.96 -2.30 -14.43
N ALA A 172 -13.23 -1.94 -14.64
CA ALA A 172 -13.60 -0.67 -15.26
C ALA A 172 -13.19 0.54 -14.39
N GLY A 173 -12.43 1.46 -14.98
CA GLY A 173 -11.93 2.65 -14.27
C GLY A 173 -10.85 2.37 -13.22
N PHE A 174 -10.36 1.12 -13.13
CA PHE A 174 -9.24 0.77 -12.27
C PHE A 174 -7.98 1.46 -12.74
N ARG A 175 -7.26 2.10 -11.82
CA ARG A 175 -5.91 2.60 -12.05
C ARG A 175 -5.12 2.62 -10.77
N ARG A 176 -3.91 2.05 -10.81
CA ARG A 176 -3.02 1.93 -9.66
C ARG A 176 -1.58 2.20 -10.05
N LYS A 177 -0.86 2.91 -9.18
CA LYS A 177 0.59 3.03 -9.24
C LYS A 177 1.17 2.17 -8.14
N ASN A 178 2.06 1.27 -8.51
CA ASN A 178 2.82 0.40 -7.61
C ASN A 178 4.25 0.92 -7.60
N ILE A 179 4.78 1.19 -6.41
CA ILE A 179 6.13 1.72 -6.21
C ILE A 179 6.92 0.65 -5.48
N PHE A 180 7.97 0.17 -6.12
CA PHE A 180 8.84 -0.87 -5.59
C PHE A 180 10.21 -0.30 -5.22
N ARG A 181 10.84 -0.90 -4.21
CA ARG A 181 12.22 -0.64 -3.79
C ARG A 181 12.97 -1.95 -3.71
N GLN A 182 14.26 -1.95 -4.02
CA GLN A 182 15.07 -3.14 -3.83
C GLN A 182 15.41 -3.33 -2.35
N ASN A 183 15.28 -4.56 -1.86
CA ASN A 183 15.86 -4.96 -0.58
C ASN A 183 17.37 -5.26 -0.73
N GLU A 184 18.01 -5.70 0.35
CA GLU A 184 19.43 -6.05 0.38
C GLU A 184 19.78 -7.24 -0.54
N GLU A 185 18.82 -8.10 -0.86
CA GLU A 185 18.97 -9.26 -1.75
C GLU A 185 18.79 -8.88 -3.24
N GLY A 186 18.40 -7.64 -3.52
CA GLY A 186 18.14 -7.12 -4.87
C GLY A 186 16.73 -7.40 -5.38
N ASP A 187 15.84 -7.95 -4.55
CA ASP A 187 14.44 -8.19 -4.89
C ASP A 187 13.62 -6.92 -4.79
N TRP A 188 12.72 -6.73 -5.77
CA TRP A 188 11.77 -5.62 -5.78
C TRP A 188 10.61 -5.88 -4.83
N ILE A 189 10.57 -5.10 -3.76
CA ILE A 189 9.54 -5.15 -2.72
C ILE A 189 8.53 -4.04 -2.97
N LEU A 190 7.24 -4.37 -3.00
CA LEU A 190 6.16 -3.41 -3.13
C LEU A 190 6.12 -2.53 -1.88
N TYR A 191 6.60 -1.30 -2.04
CA TYR A 191 6.77 -0.35 -0.95
C TYR A 191 5.60 0.61 -0.83
N SER A 192 4.89 0.92 -1.92
CA SER A 192 3.74 1.82 -1.86
C SER A 192 2.77 1.60 -3.01
N ILE A 193 1.50 1.90 -2.72
CA ILE A 193 0.39 1.86 -3.67
C ILE A 193 -0.30 3.22 -3.67
N GLU A 194 -0.53 3.78 -4.85
CA GLU A 194 -1.38 4.94 -5.04
C GLU A 194 -2.53 4.61 -6.00
N GLY A 195 -3.70 5.21 -5.78
CA GLY A 195 -4.88 5.03 -6.64
C GLY A 195 -5.84 3.98 -6.08
N THR A 196 -6.52 3.26 -6.97
CA THR A 196 -7.55 2.31 -6.57
C THR A 196 -6.93 1.02 -6.03
N LEU A 197 -7.21 0.69 -4.77
CA LEU A 197 -6.80 -0.58 -4.18
C LEU A 197 -7.82 -1.68 -4.41
N TYR A 198 -9.07 -1.45 -4.00
CA TYR A 198 -10.15 -2.43 -4.04
C TYR A 198 -11.50 -1.79 -4.32
N TYR A 199 -12.48 -2.63 -4.66
CA TYR A 199 -13.90 -2.31 -4.74
C TYR A 199 -14.68 -3.20 -3.76
N SER A 200 -15.74 -2.67 -3.18
CA SER A 200 -16.66 -3.43 -2.30
C SER A 200 -18.12 -3.09 -2.61
N TRP A 201 -19.03 -4.07 -2.47
CA TRP A 201 -20.47 -3.94 -2.75
C TRP A 201 -21.33 -4.97 -1.98
#